data_AF-A0A6A5SB60-F1
#
_entry.id   AF-A0A6A5SB60-F1
#
_cell.length_a   1.000
_cell.length_b   1.000
_cell.length_c   1.000
_cell.angle_alpha   90.00
_cell.angle_beta   90.00
_cell.angle_gamma   90.00
#
_symmetry.space_group_name_H-M   'P 1'
#
loop_
_entity.id
_entity.type
_entity.pdbx_description
1 polymer ?
#
loop_
_entity_poly.entity_id
_entity_poly.type
_entity_poly.pdbx_seq_one_letter_code
_entity_poly.pdbx_strand_id
1 'polypeptide(L)'
;FAPLKTAYRDKVDRLNRGGIDAVGKEHFTYLYSPARDRALTKRKIRAGWAATGLLPFNPERVLRDMPKLPAEITVPTADEVAETCLQDEVLHTPVTQVTPVTAEALTLLYNLIKEDTHALDKTSKQRLQRRVQKLASAAQIFFAERALLQDHNQFLFKINKEAKVRRSTRSVVLGKAKVMSYEDLEEARAKRAAKEKATASKGERKSPALEAGSLVPKGKTARASEVLVPDEDSAEPWRALVAQMY
;
A
#
# COMPACT_ATOMS: atom_id res chain seq x y z
N PHE A 1 -10.10 -7.27 18.08
CA PHE A 1 -9.92 -6.58 16.79
C PHE A 1 -8.60 -5.82 16.61
N ALA A 2 -7.77 -5.64 17.65
CA ALA A 2 -6.53 -4.88 17.53
C ALA A 2 -5.61 -5.28 16.34
N PRO A 3 -5.37 -6.58 16.05
CA PRO A 3 -4.53 -6.95 14.91
C PRO A 3 -5.05 -6.48 13.55
N LEU A 4 -6.38 -6.43 13.39
CA LEU A 4 -7.02 -5.96 12.17
C LEU A 4 -6.90 -4.44 12.04
N LYS A 5 -7.13 -3.71 13.14
CA LYS A 5 -6.95 -2.26 13.20
C LYS A 5 -5.52 -1.88 12.81
N THR A 6 -4.52 -2.56 13.37
CA THR A 6 -3.11 -2.32 13.05
C THR A 6 -2.80 -2.62 11.59
N ALA A 7 -3.21 -3.79 11.08
CA ALA A 7 -2.94 -4.16 9.69
C ALA A 7 -3.63 -3.22 8.68
N TYR A 8 -4.84 -2.73 9.01
CA TYR A 8 -5.55 -1.75 8.19
C TYR A 8 -4.88 -0.38 8.27
N ARG A 9 -4.47 0.07 9.46
CA ARG A 9 -3.72 1.33 9.64
C ARG A 9 -2.45 1.34 8.81
N ASP A 10 -1.65 0.26 8.83
CA ASP A 10 -0.46 0.12 7.99
C ASP A 10 -0.78 0.30 6.48
N LYS A 11 -1.95 -0.18 6.04
CA LYS A 11 -2.39 -0.09 4.64
C LYS A 11 -2.83 1.33 4.27
N VAL A 12 -3.56 2.00 5.17
CA VAL A 12 -3.95 3.41 5.01
C VAL A 12 -2.71 4.31 5.03
N ASP A 13 -1.78 4.10 5.96
CA ASP A 13 -0.56 4.90 6.06
C ASP A 13 0.29 4.81 4.78
N ARG A 14 0.34 3.63 4.16
CA ARG A 14 0.98 3.46 2.84
C ARG A 14 0.27 4.21 1.72
N LEU A 15 -1.06 4.25 1.77
CA LEU A 15 -1.87 4.98 0.79
C LEU A 15 -1.69 6.50 0.95
N ASN A 16 -1.68 7.01 2.19
CA ASN A 16 -1.45 8.42 2.49
C ASN A 16 -0.06 8.88 2.03
N ARG A 17 0.97 8.04 2.15
CA ARG A 17 2.30 8.31 1.56
C ARG A 17 2.27 8.49 0.03
N GLY A 18 1.22 8.01 -0.64
CA GLY A 18 0.97 8.20 -2.07
C GLY A 18 0.20 9.48 -2.42
N GLY A 19 -0.06 10.36 -1.44
CA GLY A 19 -0.80 11.60 -1.63
C GLY A 19 -2.33 11.43 -1.68
N ILE A 20 -2.85 10.28 -1.23
CA ILE A 20 -4.29 10.06 -1.07
C ILE A 20 -4.62 10.17 0.42
N ASP A 21 -5.09 11.33 0.85
CA ASP A 21 -5.41 11.60 2.26
C ASP A 21 -6.85 11.21 2.65
N ALA A 22 -7.70 10.97 1.65
CA ALA A 22 -9.11 10.62 1.83
C ALA A 22 -9.39 9.18 1.37
N VAL A 23 -9.76 8.32 2.32
CA VAL A 23 -10.11 6.92 2.04
C VAL A 23 -11.60 6.83 1.67
N GLY A 24 -11.89 6.74 0.38
CA GLY A 24 -13.22 6.44 -0.14
C GLY A 24 -13.64 4.98 0.04
N LYS A 25 -14.90 4.65 -0.29
CA LYS A 25 -15.47 3.28 -0.20
C LYS A 25 -14.68 2.25 -1.02
N GLU A 26 -14.21 2.64 -2.21
CA GLU A 26 -13.38 1.80 -3.08
C GLU A 26 -12.01 1.50 -2.46
N HIS A 27 -11.38 2.52 -1.85
CA HIS A 27 -10.13 2.32 -1.12
C HIS A 27 -10.33 1.45 0.11
N PHE A 28 -11.44 1.60 0.84
CA PHE A 28 -11.76 0.73 1.96
C PHE A 28 -11.83 -0.74 1.55
N THR A 29 -12.60 -1.07 0.51
CA THR A 29 -12.75 -2.48 0.06
C THR A 29 -11.43 -3.06 -0.41
N TYR A 30 -10.65 -2.29 -1.16
CA TYR A 30 -9.32 -2.70 -1.63
C TYR A 30 -8.31 -2.90 -0.48
N LEU A 31 -8.27 -2.00 0.51
CA LEU A 31 -7.33 -2.10 1.64
C LEU A 31 -7.76 -3.12 2.69
N TYR A 32 -9.07 -3.33 2.87
CA TYR A 32 -9.61 -4.20 3.91
C TYR A 32 -9.29 -5.68 3.64
N SER A 33 -9.42 -6.14 2.38
CA SER A 33 -9.13 -7.52 2.00
C SER A 33 -7.74 -8.01 2.45
N PRO A 34 -6.62 -7.36 2.05
CA PRO A 34 -5.29 -7.77 2.49
C PRO A 34 -5.03 -7.52 3.99
N ALA A 35 -5.69 -6.53 4.61
CA ALA A 35 -5.61 -6.32 6.05
C ALA A 35 -6.28 -7.46 6.83
N ARG A 36 -7.41 -7.97 6.32
CA ARG A 36 -8.15 -9.10 6.86
C ARG A 36 -7.33 -10.38 6.81
N ASP A 37 -6.72 -10.70 5.66
CA ASP A 37 -5.90 -11.90 5.50
C ASP A 37 -4.70 -11.89 6.45
N ARG A 38 -4.07 -10.73 6.64
CA ARG A 38 -2.95 -10.57 7.57
C ARG A 38 -3.38 -10.68 9.04
N ALA A 39 -4.59 -10.27 9.37
CA ALA A 39 -5.07 -10.18 10.76
C ALA A 39 -5.83 -11.42 11.24
N LEU A 40 -6.67 -12.01 10.40
CA LEU A 40 -7.57 -13.11 10.73
C LEU A 40 -6.96 -14.47 10.36
N THR A 41 -5.75 -14.74 10.84
CA THR A 41 -5.11 -16.04 10.65
C THR A 41 -5.58 -17.03 11.72
N LYS A 42 -5.59 -18.33 11.40
CA LYS A 42 -5.93 -19.41 12.34
C LYS A 42 -5.16 -19.31 13.66
N ARG A 43 -3.87 -18.95 13.59
CA ARG A 43 -3.01 -18.72 14.77
C ARG A 43 -3.50 -17.54 15.61
N LYS A 44 -3.78 -16.39 14.99
CA LYS A 44 -4.22 -15.18 15.69
C LYS A 44 -5.61 -15.34 16.31
N ILE A 45 -6.52 -16.04 15.62
CA ILE A 45 -7.84 -16.37 16.17
C ILE A 45 -7.69 -17.27 17.39
N ARG A 46 -6.95 -18.39 17.28
CA ARG A 46 -6.69 -19.27 18.44
C ARG A 46 -6.03 -18.55 19.60
N ALA A 47 -5.08 -17.67 19.34
CA ALA A 47 -4.45 -16.85 20.38
C ALA A 47 -5.46 -15.93 21.09
N GLY A 48 -6.41 -15.35 20.35
CA GLY A 48 -7.50 -14.56 20.92
C GLY A 48 -8.41 -15.38 21.83
N TRP A 49 -8.81 -16.59 21.40
CA TRP A 49 -9.61 -17.50 22.20
C TRP A 49 -8.87 -18.00 23.45
N ALA A 50 -7.57 -18.23 23.33
CA ALA A 50 -6.74 -18.59 24.46
C ALA A 50 -6.68 -17.44 25.46
N ALA A 51 -6.45 -16.19 25.00
CA ALA A 51 -6.39 -15.01 25.86
C ALA A 51 -7.67 -14.81 26.67
N THR A 52 -8.84 -15.02 26.07
CA THR A 52 -10.14 -14.95 26.77
C THR A 52 -10.46 -16.20 27.59
N GLY A 53 -9.55 -17.18 27.67
CA GLY A 53 -9.81 -18.42 28.39
C GLY A 53 -10.94 -19.27 27.80
N LEU A 54 -11.27 -19.09 26.52
CA LEU A 54 -12.30 -19.89 25.85
C LEU A 54 -11.72 -21.19 25.31
N LEU A 55 -10.47 -21.18 24.81
CA LEU A 55 -9.84 -22.37 24.25
C LEU A 55 -8.32 -22.42 24.52
N PRO A 56 -7.85 -23.38 25.33
CA PRO A 56 -8.63 -24.27 26.21
C PRO A 56 -9.41 -23.47 27.28
N PHE A 57 -10.52 -24.01 27.76
CA PHE A 57 -11.41 -23.33 28.71
C PHE A 57 -10.69 -23.07 30.05
N ASN A 58 -10.52 -21.80 30.41
CA ASN A 58 -9.86 -21.33 31.63
C ASN A 58 -10.35 -19.91 32.00
N PRO A 59 -11.49 -19.77 32.69
CA PRO A 59 -12.11 -18.47 33.00
C PRO A 59 -11.26 -17.58 33.91
N GLU A 60 -10.40 -18.16 34.75
CA GLU A 60 -9.49 -17.44 35.66
C GLU A 60 -8.51 -16.52 34.95
N ARG A 61 -8.26 -16.77 33.66
CA ARG A 61 -7.34 -15.97 32.88
C ARG A 61 -7.84 -14.54 32.66
N VAL A 62 -9.14 -14.38 32.42
CA VAL A 62 -9.78 -13.06 32.28
C VAL A 62 -9.87 -12.35 33.63
N LEU A 63 -10.11 -13.10 34.71
CA LEU A 63 -10.17 -12.57 36.07
C LEU A 63 -8.82 -12.02 36.55
N ARG A 64 -7.70 -12.61 36.11
CA ARG A 64 -6.35 -12.08 36.39
C ARG A 64 -6.02 -10.81 35.60
N ASP A 65 -6.53 -10.70 34.38
CA ASP A 65 -6.27 -9.57 33.48
C ASP A 65 -7.23 -8.40 33.72
N MET A 66 -8.31 -8.59 34.51
CA MET A 66 -9.14 -7.50 34.96
C MET A 66 -8.32 -6.58 35.87
N PRO A 67 -8.23 -5.27 35.57
CA PRO A 67 -7.60 -4.34 36.48
C PRO A 67 -8.34 -4.45 37.83
N LYS A 68 -7.59 -4.77 38.89
CA LYS A 68 -8.13 -4.72 40.25
C LYS A 68 -8.74 -3.34 40.43
N LEU A 69 -10.03 -3.30 40.75
CA LEU A 69 -10.72 -2.09 41.14
C LEU A 69 -9.84 -1.38 42.17
N PRO A 70 -9.48 -0.10 41.97
CA PRO A 70 -8.77 0.65 42.98
C PRO A 70 -9.66 0.66 44.23
N ALA A 71 -9.24 -0.05 45.28
CA ALA A 71 -9.73 0.26 46.61
C ALA A 71 -9.31 1.71 46.88
N GLU A 72 -10.31 2.51 47.28
CA GLU A 72 -10.26 3.92 47.68
C GLU A 72 -8.94 4.68 47.52
N ILE A 73 -9.02 5.74 46.71
CA ILE A 73 -8.09 6.85 46.64
C ILE A 73 -7.78 7.33 48.07
N THR A 74 -6.63 6.93 48.61
CA THR A 74 -5.99 7.63 49.72
C THR A 74 -4.70 8.22 49.18
N VAL A 75 -4.69 9.54 49.06
CA VAL A 75 -3.49 10.34 48.78
C VAL A 75 -2.61 10.31 50.02
N PRO A 76 -1.28 10.13 49.87
CA PRO A 76 -0.36 10.84 50.75
C PRO A 76 0.55 11.78 49.95
N THR A 77 0.56 13.02 50.41
CA THR A 77 1.50 14.08 50.07
C THR A 77 2.91 13.75 50.58
N ALA A 78 3.89 14.35 49.90
CA ALA A 78 5.35 14.26 49.95
C ALA A 78 6.03 14.14 51.33
N ASP A 79 7.23 13.54 51.34
CA ASP A 79 8.44 14.23 51.79
C ASP A 79 9.75 13.62 51.25
N GLU A 80 10.70 14.52 51.05
CA GLU A 80 12.08 14.37 50.58
C GLU A 80 12.97 13.59 51.56
N VAL A 81 14.03 12.93 51.07
CA VAL A 81 15.42 13.10 51.56
C VAL A 81 16.41 12.76 50.43
N ALA A 82 17.38 13.65 50.25
CA ALA A 82 18.49 13.61 49.31
C ALA A 82 19.67 12.73 49.77
N GLU A 83 20.53 12.31 48.83
CA GLU A 83 22.01 12.40 48.90
C GLU A 83 22.63 11.80 47.62
N THR A 84 23.24 12.64 46.76
CA THR A 84 24.69 12.84 46.53
C THR A 84 25.39 11.64 45.86
N CYS A 85 26.33 11.79 44.93
CA CYS A 85 26.81 12.84 44.03
C CYS A 85 27.82 12.15 43.07
N LEU A 86 28.23 12.89 42.03
CA LEU A 86 29.45 12.70 41.22
C LEU A 86 29.43 11.68 40.06
N GLN A 87 29.27 12.26 38.86
CA GLN A 87 30.25 12.26 37.77
C GLN A 87 31.22 11.06 37.73
N ASP A 88 31.20 10.27 36.65
CA ASP A 88 32.38 10.20 35.79
C ASP A 88 32.11 9.58 34.40
N GLU A 89 32.98 10.00 33.49
CA GLU A 89 33.38 9.37 32.24
C GLU A 89 32.38 9.33 31.06
N VAL A 90 32.53 10.39 30.27
CA VAL A 90 32.56 10.40 28.81
C VAL A 90 33.08 9.06 28.24
N LEU A 91 32.18 8.11 28.00
CA LEU A 91 32.49 6.99 27.12
C LEU A 91 32.52 7.53 25.69
N HIS A 92 33.75 7.64 25.18
CA HIS A 92 34.07 7.77 23.76
C HIS A 92 33.10 6.95 22.91
N THR A 93 32.15 7.63 22.26
CA THR A 93 31.43 7.05 21.15
C THR A 93 32.46 6.78 20.05
N PRO A 94 32.52 5.56 19.49
CA PRO A 94 33.40 5.29 18.36
C PRO A 94 32.96 6.22 17.23
N VAL A 95 33.92 6.99 16.70
CA VAL A 95 33.75 7.94 15.61
C VAL A 95 32.81 7.37 14.55
N THR A 96 31.55 7.81 14.59
CA THR A 96 30.57 7.51 13.56
C THR A 96 31.14 8.06 12.27
N GLN A 97 31.49 7.17 11.35
CA GLN A 97 32.11 7.54 10.09
C GLN A 97 31.09 8.38 9.31
N VAL A 98 31.31 9.68 9.24
CA VAL A 98 30.47 10.59 8.45
C VAL A 98 30.66 10.22 6.97
N THR A 99 29.63 9.59 6.42
CA THR A 99 29.52 9.26 4.99
C THR A 99 29.27 10.54 4.20
N PRO A 100 29.94 10.76 3.05
CA PRO A 100 29.62 11.89 2.19
C PRO A 100 28.21 11.71 1.60
N VAL A 101 27.30 12.63 1.95
CA VAL A 101 25.91 12.64 1.45
C VAL A 101 25.78 13.56 0.21
N THR A 102 26.77 14.40 -0.08
CA THR A 102 26.76 15.36 -1.19
C THR A 102 27.77 15.01 -2.29
N ALA A 103 27.47 15.43 -3.52
CA ALA A 103 28.36 15.25 -4.67
C ALA A 103 29.73 15.94 -4.48
N GLU A 104 29.75 17.10 -3.82
CA GLU A 104 30.97 17.82 -3.45
C GLU A 104 31.83 17.01 -2.47
N ALA A 105 31.21 16.43 -1.42
CA ALA A 105 31.91 15.60 -0.45
C ALA A 105 32.45 14.29 -1.08
N LEU A 106 31.75 13.71 -2.05
CA LEU A 106 32.25 12.60 -2.86
C LEU A 106 33.46 13.00 -3.71
N THR A 107 33.42 14.19 -4.33
CA THR A 107 34.52 14.72 -5.15
C THR A 107 35.77 14.97 -4.30
N LEU A 108 35.59 15.54 -3.11
CA LEU A 108 36.68 15.70 -2.14
C LEU A 108 37.24 14.36 -1.68
N LEU A 109 36.39 13.37 -1.39
CA LEU A 109 36.83 12.02 -1.01
C LEU A 109 37.63 11.35 -2.12
N TYR A 110 37.21 11.52 -3.38
CA TYR A 110 37.92 11.01 -4.56
C TYR A 110 39.30 11.66 -4.71
N ASN A 111 39.40 12.98 -4.57
CA ASN A 111 40.69 13.68 -4.63
C ASN A 111 41.65 13.21 -3.54
N LEU A 112 41.15 13.01 -2.31
CA LEU A 112 41.95 12.49 -1.20
C LEU A 112 42.40 11.04 -1.40
N ILE A 113 41.57 10.21 -2.04
CA ILE A 113 41.97 8.85 -2.45
C ILE A 113 43.11 8.93 -3.47
N LYS A 114 43.01 9.84 -4.45
CA LYS A 114 44.05 10.04 -5.47
C LYS A 114 45.39 10.45 -4.81
N GLU A 115 45.37 11.40 -3.89
CA GLU A 115 46.56 11.81 -3.14
C GLU A 115 47.18 10.66 -2.34
N ASP A 116 46.36 9.91 -1.59
CA ASP A 116 46.83 8.77 -0.80
C ASP A 116 47.34 7.59 -1.67
N THR A 117 46.90 7.47 -2.94
CA THR A 117 47.49 6.49 -3.88
C THR A 117 48.88 6.88 -4.37
N HIS A 118 49.21 8.17 -4.38
CA HIS A 118 50.52 8.65 -4.81
C HIS A 118 51.55 8.62 -3.68
N ALA A 119 51.13 8.85 -2.43
CA ALA A 119 51.98 8.64 -1.25
C ALA A 119 51.93 7.16 -0.87
N LEU A 120 52.98 6.36 -1.11
CA LEU A 120 52.92 4.89 -0.94
C LEU A 120 53.38 4.37 0.45
N ASP A 121 53.35 5.21 1.48
CA ASP A 121 53.81 4.88 2.83
C ASP A 121 52.82 4.01 3.63
N LYS A 122 53.25 3.52 4.81
CA LYS A 122 52.39 2.63 5.63
C LYS A 122 51.14 3.34 6.12
N THR A 123 51.21 4.65 6.39
CA THR A 123 50.08 5.41 6.94
C THR A 123 49.09 5.79 5.84
N SER A 124 49.56 6.14 4.64
CA SER A 124 48.68 6.39 3.48
C SER A 124 47.91 5.13 3.07
N LYS A 125 48.52 3.94 3.08
CA LYS A 125 47.81 2.67 2.78
C LYS A 125 46.62 2.44 3.71
N GLN A 126 46.79 2.73 5.01
CA GLN A 126 45.68 2.64 5.97
C GLN A 126 44.62 3.72 5.73
N ARG A 127 45.01 4.96 5.39
CA ARG A 127 44.08 6.04 5.06
C ARG A 127 43.28 5.73 3.79
N LEU A 128 43.96 5.25 2.75
CA LEU A 128 43.38 4.80 1.49
C LEU A 128 42.33 3.72 1.74
N GLN A 129 42.66 2.68 2.50
CA GLN A 129 41.70 1.62 2.85
C GLN A 129 40.46 2.18 3.55
N ARG A 130 40.63 3.08 4.52
CA ARG A 130 39.50 3.73 5.21
C ARG A 130 38.65 4.58 4.25
N ARG A 131 39.28 5.32 3.32
CA ARG A 131 38.56 6.16 2.35
C ARG A 131 37.81 5.35 1.31
N VAL A 132 38.40 4.25 0.82
CA VAL A 132 37.72 3.31 -0.08
C VAL A 132 36.53 2.67 0.63
N GLN A 133 36.69 2.28 1.90
CA GLN A 133 35.58 1.76 2.70
C GLN A 133 34.46 2.80 2.85
N LYS A 134 34.78 4.07 3.12
CA LYS A 134 33.79 5.16 3.15
C LYS A 134 33.06 5.34 1.82
N LEU A 135 33.78 5.26 0.71
CA LEU A 135 33.19 5.37 -0.63
C LEU A 135 32.24 4.20 -0.90
N ALA A 136 32.63 2.98 -0.54
CA ALA A 136 31.78 1.80 -0.68
C ALA A 136 30.51 1.90 0.17
N SER A 137 30.63 2.31 1.43
CA SER A 137 29.46 2.55 2.31
C SER A 137 28.56 3.67 1.76
N ALA A 138 29.13 4.74 1.23
CA ALA A 138 28.37 5.81 0.57
C ALA A 138 27.59 5.28 -0.64
N ALA A 139 28.25 4.52 -1.52
CA ALA A 139 27.62 3.93 -2.68
C ALA A 139 26.46 2.99 -2.30
N GLN A 140 26.63 2.17 -1.27
CA GLN A 140 25.55 1.31 -0.75
C GLN A 140 24.33 2.12 -0.31
N ILE A 141 24.54 3.20 0.44
CA ILE A 141 23.46 4.11 0.87
C ILE A 141 22.78 4.73 -0.35
N PHE A 142 23.54 5.29 -1.30
CA PHE A 142 22.97 5.87 -2.52
C PHE A 142 22.18 4.87 -3.36
N PHE A 143 22.64 3.62 -3.48
CA PHE A 143 21.88 2.57 -4.18
C PHE A 143 20.59 2.22 -3.45
N ALA A 144 20.62 2.12 -2.12
CA ALA A 144 19.43 1.88 -1.32
C ALA A 144 18.42 3.03 -1.46
N GLU A 145 18.88 4.28 -1.36
CA GLU A 145 18.04 5.47 -1.56
C GLU A 145 17.45 5.53 -2.96
N ARG A 146 18.26 5.25 -3.99
CA ARG A 146 17.79 5.21 -5.38
C ARG A 146 16.70 4.15 -5.58
N ALA A 147 16.87 2.96 -4.99
CA ALA A 147 15.85 1.91 -5.05
C ALA A 147 14.54 2.37 -4.38
N LEU A 148 14.61 2.97 -3.19
CA LEU A 148 13.44 3.52 -2.50
C LEU A 148 12.73 4.61 -3.30
N LEU A 149 13.50 5.53 -3.92
CA LEU A 149 12.96 6.59 -4.77
C LEU A 149 12.31 6.03 -6.03
N GLN A 150 12.90 5.00 -6.65
CA GLN A 150 12.33 4.32 -7.81
C GLN A 150 11.01 3.63 -7.46
N ASP A 151 10.96 2.90 -6.34
CA ASP A 151 9.75 2.26 -5.84
C ASP A 151 8.65 3.29 -5.56
N HIS A 152 9.01 4.41 -4.94
CA HIS A 152 8.08 5.50 -4.65
C HIS A 152 7.52 6.13 -5.93
N ASN A 153 8.38 6.43 -6.91
CA ASN A 153 7.96 6.95 -8.20
C ASN A 153 7.04 5.97 -8.96
N GLN A 154 7.35 4.68 -8.94
CA GLN A 154 6.51 3.65 -9.55
C GLN A 154 5.15 3.56 -8.87
N PHE A 155 5.12 3.67 -7.54
CA PHE A 155 3.89 3.69 -6.75
C PHE A 155 3.02 4.91 -7.07
N LEU A 156 3.60 6.12 -7.10
CA LEU A 156 2.90 7.35 -7.48
C LEU A 156 2.39 7.28 -8.93
N PHE A 157 3.15 6.68 -9.85
CA PHE A 157 2.72 6.50 -11.23
C PHE A 157 1.46 5.62 -11.34
N LYS A 158 1.41 4.50 -10.58
CA LYS A 158 0.22 3.62 -10.53
C LYS A 158 -1.00 4.36 -10.00
N ILE A 159 -0.85 5.11 -8.90
CA ILE A 159 -1.93 5.93 -8.32
C ILE A 159 -2.41 6.99 -9.31
N ASN A 160 -1.49 7.73 -9.93
CA ASN A 160 -1.84 8.78 -10.88
C ASN A 160 -2.54 8.21 -12.13
N LYS A 161 -2.11 7.06 -12.62
CA LYS A 161 -2.78 6.36 -13.72
C LYS A 161 -4.21 6.00 -13.34
N GLU A 162 -4.43 5.45 -12.16
CA GLU A 162 -5.77 5.15 -11.64
C GLU A 162 -6.62 6.42 -11.50
N ALA A 163 -6.09 7.48 -10.90
CA ALA A 163 -6.79 8.75 -10.75
C ALA A 163 -7.15 9.38 -12.10
N LYS A 164 -6.25 9.30 -13.09
CA LYS A 164 -6.51 9.75 -14.46
C LYS A 164 -7.66 8.96 -15.09
N VAL A 165 -7.64 7.63 -14.97
CA VAL A 165 -8.74 6.77 -15.43
C VAL A 165 -10.04 7.21 -14.77
N ARG A 166 -10.08 7.35 -13.44
CA ARG A 166 -11.29 7.80 -12.70
C ARG A 166 -11.82 9.15 -13.19
N ARG A 167 -10.94 10.13 -13.46
CA ARG A 167 -11.35 11.45 -13.99
C ARG A 167 -11.88 11.37 -15.41
N SER A 168 -11.30 10.52 -16.25
CA SER A 168 -11.69 10.37 -17.66
C SER A 168 -12.90 9.46 -17.87
N THR A 169 -13.14 8.51 -16.97
CA THR A 169 -14.27 7.58 -17.06
C THR A 169 -15.55 8.32 -16.73
N ARG A 170 -16.39 8.52 -17.76
CA ARG A 170 -17.72 9.11 -17.60
C ARG A 170 -18.54 8.27 -16.64
N SER A 171 -19.06 8.89 -15.58
CA SER A 171 -19.93 8.21 -14.62
C SER A 171 -21.19 7.70 -15.33
N VAL A 172 -21.43 6.39 -15.22
CA VAL A 172 -22.70 5.79 -15.63
C VAL A 172 -23.60 5.76 -14.42
N VAL A 173 -24.68 6.53 -14.46
CA VAL A 173 -25.70 6.50 -13.41
C VAL A 173 -26.40 5.14 -13.48
N LEU A 174 -26.15 4.27 -12.51
CA LEU A 174 -26.78 2.94 -12.42
C LEU A 174 -28.29 3.01 -12.12
N GLY A 175 -28.77 4.15 -11.64
CA GLY A 175 -30.18 4.40 -11.35
C GLY A 175 -30.36 5.37 -10.19
N LYS A 176 -31.61 5.84 -9.99
CA LYS A 176 -31.99 6.53 -8.75
C LYS A 176 -32.03 5.51 -7.60
N ALA A 177 -31.34 5.80 -6.51
CA ALA A 177 -31.42 4.98 -5.31
C ALA A 177 -32.84 5.04 -4.74
N LYS A 178 -33.52 3.89 -4.67
CA LYS A 178 -34.82 3.70 -4.00
C LYS A 178 -34.58 2.76 -2.82
N VAL A 179 -35.07 3.13 -1.63
CA VAL A 179 -35.16 2.18 -0.50
C VAL A 179 -36.15 1.11 -0.92
N MET A 180 -35.65 -0.09 -1.24
CA MET A 180 -36.50 -1.19 -1.71
C MET A 180 -37.19 -1.87 -0.53
N SER A 181 -38.51 -1.96 -0.59
CA SER A 181 -39.28 -2.83 0.32
C SER A 181 -39.16 -4.30 -0.12
N TYR A 182 -39.67 -5.22 0.69
CA TYR A 182 -39.69 -6.64 0.34
C TYR A 182 -40.48 -6.90 -0.96
N GLU A 183 -41.58 -6.18 -1.15
CA GLU A 183 -42.44 -6.24 -2.34
C GLU A 183 -41.67 -5.79 -3.60
N ASP A 184 -40.86 -4.74 -3.50
CA ASP A 184 -40.01 -4.28 -4.60
C ASP A 184 -38.99 -5.36 -5.04
N LEU A 185 -38.49 -6.16 -4.09
CA LEU A 185 -37.56 -7.26 -4.36
C LEU A 185 -38.25 -8.46 -5.04
N GLU A 186 -39.46 -8.80 -4.61
CA GLU A 186 -40.26 -9.84 -5.25
C GLU A 186 -40.63 -9.46 -6.69
N GLU A 187 -41.07 -8.22 -6.91
CA GLU A 187 -41.35 -7.71 -8.25
C GLU A 187 -40.12 -7.75 -9.16
N ALA A 188 -38.95 -7.38 -8.64
CA ALA A 188 -37.70 -7.41 -9.39
C ALA A 188 -37.31 -8.84 -9.80
N ARG A 189 -37.54 -9.83 -8.92
CA ARG A 189 -37.33 -11.26 -9.22
C ARG A 189 -38.31 -11.75 -10.29
N ALA A 190 -39.59 -11.41 -10.17
CA ALA A 190 -40.61 -11.76 -11.17
C ALA A 190 -40.28 -11.15 -12.55
N LYS A 191 -39.87 -9.86 -12.58
CA LYS A 191 -39.45 -9.17 -13.81
C LYS A 191 -38.22 -9.80 -14.45
N ARG A 192 -37.23 -10.28 -13.68
CA ARG A 192 -36.08 -11.04 -14.23
C ARG A 192 -36.51 -12.39 -14.79
N ALA A 193 -37.29 -13.16 -14.04
CA ALA A 193 -37.78 -14.46 -14.51
C ALA A 193 -38.61 -14.33 -15.80
N ALA A 194 -39.42 -13.27 -15.93
CA ALA A 194 -40.15 -12.98 -17.16
C ALA A 194 -39.23 -12.59 -18.33
N LYS A 195 -38.19 -11.78 -18.09
CA LYS A 195 -37.19 -11.42 -19.12
C LYS A 195 -36.37 -12.64 -19.57
N GLU A 196 -35.94 -13.49 -18.65
CA GLU A 196 -35.21 -14.74 -18.96
C GLU A 196 -36.08 -15.70 -19.78
N LYS A 197 -37.36 -15.85 -19.43
CA LYS A 197 -38.34 -16.62 -20.22
C LYS A 197 -38.55 -16.01 -21.62
N ALA A 198 -38.66 -14.68 -21.72
CA ALA A 198 -38.82 -14.00 -23.00
C ALA A 198 -37.58 -14.12 -23.91
N THR A 199 -36.37 -14.09 -23.35
CA THR A 199 -35.13 -14.34 -24.11
C THR A 199 -34.99 -15.80 -24.51
N ALA A 200 -35.41 -16.75 -23.67
CA ALA A 200 -35.43 -18.18 -23.99
C ALA A 200 -36.44 -18.49 -25.12
N SER A 201 -37.62 -17.85 -25.12
CA SER A 201 -38.62 -18.05 -26.19
C SER A 201 -38.27 -17.38 -27.52
N LYS A 202 -37.33 -16.42 -27.53
CA LYS A 202 -36.89 -15.71 -28.76
C LYS A 202 -35.74 -16.41 -29.48
N GLY A 203 -35.17 -17.48 -28.88
CA GLY A 203 -33.99 -18.19 -29.37
C GLY A 203 -34.24 -19.33 -30.35
N GLU A 204 -35.46 -19.47 -30.90
CA GLU A 204 -35.81 -20.67 -31.68
C GLU A 204 -36.58 -20.36 -32.97
N ARG A 205 -36.09 -19.43 -33.81
CA ARG A 205 -36.54 -19.34 -35.23
C ARG A 205 -35.42 -18.97 -36.21
N LYS A 206 -35.04 -20.00 -36.99
CA LYS A 206 -34.45 -20.02 -38.36
C LYS A 206 -33.03 -19.47 -38.56
N SER A 207 -32.08 -20.41 -38.64
CA SER A 207 -31.00 -20.36 -39.63
C SER A 207 -31.57 -20.41 -41.06
N PRO A 208 -30.98 -19.65 -41.99
CA PRO A 208 -30.52 -20.26 -43.22
C PRO A 208 -29.04 -19.98 -43.48
N ALA A 209 -28.43 -20.94 -44.17
CA ALA A 209 -27.04 -21.00 -44.57
C ALA A 209 -26.69 -20.02 -45.72
N LEU A 210 -25.38 -19.75 -45.86
CA LEU A 210 -24.63 -19.30 -47.05
C LEU A 210 -24.97 -17.93 -47.64
N GLU A 211 -24.01 -17.00 -47.59
CA GLU A 211 -23.27 -16.50 -48.78
C GLU A 211 -22.41 -15.27 -48.43
N ALA A 212 -21.31 -15.15 -49.16
CA ALA A 212 -20.31 -14.10 -49.06
C ALA A 212 -20.84 -12.75 -49.59
N GLY A 213 -20.18 -11.64 -49.21
CA GLY A 213 -20.25 -10.41 -50.01
C GLY A 213 -20.28 -9.10 -49.24
N SER A 214 -19.09 -8.53 -49.03
CA SER A 214 -18.75 -7.10 -49.19
C SER A 214 -19.90 -6.10 -49.32
N LEU A 215 -19.95 -5.10 -48.43
CA LEU A 215 -20.15 -3.69 -48.81
C LEU A 215 -19.42 -2.73 -47.86
N VAL A 216 -18.33 -2.18 -48.38
CA VAL A 216 -17.61 -0.97 -47.95
C VAL A 216 -18.55 0.26 -47.96
N PRO A 217 -18.24 1.31 -47.18
CA PRO A 217 -18.15 2.64 -47.80
C PRO A 217 -16.79 3.32 -47.59
N LYS A 218 -16.19 3.70 -48.72
CA LYS A 218 -15.16 4.74 -48.89
C LYS A 218 -15.64 6.01 -48.16
N GLY A 219 -14.83 6.84 -47.53
CA GLY A 219 -13.38 7.03 -47.58
C GLY A 219 -13.11 8.53 -47.53
N LYS A 220 -12.04 8.95 -46.84
CA LYS A 220 -11.16 10.06 -47.25
C LYS A 220 -9.88 10.02 -46.44
N THR A 221 -8.78 9.93 -47.19
CA THR A 221 -7.39 9.65 -46.86
C THR A 221 -6.54 10.91 -46.71
N ALA A 222 -5.54 10.85 -45.82
CA ALA A 222 -4.16 11.38 -45.96
C ALA A 222 -3.32 10.83 -44.77
N ARG A 223 -2.54 9.74 -44.90
CA ARG A 223 -1.10 9.61 -45.31
C ARG A 223 -0.17 10.48 -44.44
N ALA A 224 0.90 10.05 -43.75
CA ALA A 224 1.67 8.82 -43.46
C ALA A 224 2.34 9.07 -42.07
N SER A 225 2.89 8.15 -41.27
CA SER A 225 3.90 7.11 -41.56
C SER A 225 4.00 6.14 -40.38
N GLU A 226 4.43 4.93 -40.71
CA GLU A 226 4.48 3.69 -39.96
C GLU A 226 5.75 3.53 -39.11
N VAL A 227 5.63 3.08 -37.86
CA VAL A 227 6.63 2.24 -37.17
C VAL A 227 5.88 1.22 -36.32
N LEU A 228 6.09 -0.06 -36.63
CA LEU A 228 5.54 -1.27 -36.02
C LEU A 228 6.29 -1.62 -34.73
N VAL A 229 5.58 -1.82 -33.61
CA VAL A 229 5.95 -2.69 -32.46
C VAL A 229 4.65 -3.26 -31.87
N PRO A 230 4.58 -4.57 -31.54
CA PRO A 230 3.34 -5.36 -31.56
C PRO A 230 2.43 -5.20 -30.33
N ASP A 231 1.16 -5.52 -30.58
CA ASP A 231 0.05 -5.62 -29.63
C ASP A 231 0.34 -6.55 -28.45
N GLU A 232 0.08 -6.07 -27.22
CA GLU A 232 -0.38 -6.91 -26.12
C GLU A 232 -1.50 -6.22 -25.32
N ASP A 233 -2.54 -7.02 -25.09
CA ASP A 233 -3.61 -6.92 -24.11
C ASP A 233 -4.61 -5.77 -24.23
N SER A 234 -5.71 -6.09 -24.93
CA SER A 234 -7.01 -5.46 -24.80
C SER A 234 -7.57 -5.62 -23.37
N ALA A 235 -7.10 -4.79 -22.45
CA ALA A 235 -7.73 -4.64 -21.14
C ALA A 235 -8.97 -3.74 -21.28
N GLU A 236 -10.15 -4.32 -21.11
CA GLU A 236 -11.41 -3.58 -21.06
C GLU A 236 -11.34 -2.43 -20.03
N PRO A 237 -11.87 -1.23 -20.35
CA PRO A 237 -11.79 -0.08 -19.47
C PRO A 237 -12.66 -0.28 -18.21
N TRP A 238 -12.00 -0.39 -17.06
CA TRP A 238 -12.62 -0.48 -15.74
C TRP A 238 -13.65 0.65 -15.50
N ARG A 239 -14.90 0.27 -15.18
CA ARG A 239 -15.98 1.18 -14.80
C ARG A 239 -16.14 1.23 -13.28
N ALA A 240 -15.78 2.35 -12.67
CA ALA A 240 -16.01 2.60 -11.24
C ALA A 240 -17.48 3.02 -11.01
N LEU A 241 -18.12 2.43 -10.00
CA LEU A 241 -19.54 2.64 -9.67
C LEU A 241 -19.65 3.46 -8.39
N VAL A 242 -20.18 4.68 -8.47
CA VAL A 242 -20.33 5.58 -7.31
C VAL A 242 -21.81 5.93 -7.12
N ALA A 243 -22.36 5.60 -5.94
CA ALA A 243 -23.68 6.04 -5.51
C ALA A 243 -23.55 7.35 -4.70
N GLN A 244 -24.21 8.41 -5.17
CA GLN A 244 -24.30 9.71 -4.49
C GLN A 244 -25.49 9.69 -3.52
N MET A 245 -25.27 10.15 -2.28
CA MET A 245 -26.32 10.32 -1.26
C MET A 245 -26.74 11.80 -1.22
N TYR A 246 -28.04 12.04 -1.32
CA TYR A 246 -28.71 13.29 -0.96
C TYR A 246 -29.79 12.94 0.06
#